data_AF-A0AA96XBF4-F1
#
_entry.id   AF-A0AA96XBF4-F1
#
_cell.length_a   1.000
_cell.length_b   1.000
_cell.length_c   1.000
_cell.angle_alpha   90.00
_cell.angle_beta   90.00
_cell.angle_gamma   90.00
#
_symmetry.space_group_name_H-M   'P 1'
#
loop_
_entity.id
_entity.type
_entity.pdbx_description
1 polymer ?
#
loop_
_entity_poly.entity_id
_entity_poly.type
_entity_poly.pdbx_seq_one_letter_code
_entity_poly.pdbx_strand_id
1 'polypeptide(L)'
;MKAHGAEELSHHNKGFYIAGIKSYGRAPTFLMLTGYEQVRSIADELAGNYQAARRLELNFLGDDTSICQKNENRVCAKESAASNCC
;
A
#
# COMPACT_ATOMS: atom_id res chain seq x y z
N MET A 1 1.13 -0.66 5.33
CA MET A 1 1.58 0.14 4.18
C MET A 1 0.40 1.02 3.78
N LYS A 2 0.60 2.33 3.62
CA LYS A 2 -0.51 3.27 3.34
C LYS A 2 -1.05 3.08 1.91
N ALA A 3 -2.36 3.25 1.73
CA ALA A 3 -2.96 3.34 0.39
C ALA A 3 -2.58 4.67 -0.27
N HIS A 4 -2.26 4.62 -1.57
CA HIS A 4 -1.85 5.80 -2.35
C HIS A 4 -2.97 6.31 -3.25
N GLY A 5 -3.27 7.61 -3.15
CA GLY A 5 -4.28 8.30 -3.96
C GLY A 5 -3.68 9.03 -5.17
N ALA A 6 -4.53 9.62 -6.01
CA ALA A 6 -4.15 10.26 -7.27
C ALA A 6 -3.06 11.34 -7.14
N GLU A 7 -3.06 12.10 -6.04
CA GLU A 7 -2.05 13.12 -5.75
C GLU A 7 -0.64 12.51 -5.63
N GLU A 8 -0.52 11.42 -4.87
CA GLU A 8 0.73 10.70 -4.60
C GLU A 8 1.20 9.91 -5.83
N LEU A 9 0.28 9.54 -6.74
CA LEU A 9 0.55 8.77 -7.97
C LEU A 9 0.78 9.64 -9.21
N SER A 10 0.61 10.95 -9.08
CA SER A 10 0.76 11.90 -10.18
C SER A 10 2.21 12.04 -10.63
N HIS A 11 2.41 12.19 -11.94
CA HIS A 11 3.71 12.52 -12.51
C HIS A 11 3.79 14.02 -12.84
N HIS A 12 4.99 14.53 -13.14
CA HIS A 12 5.18 15.93 -13.50
C HIS A 12 4.40 16.33 -14.76
N ASN A 13 4.10 15.35 -15.63
CA ASN A 13 3.26 15.54 -16.79
C ASN A 13 1.79 15.57 -16.37
N LYS A 14 1.08 16.63 -16.75
CA LYS A 14 -0.34 16.78 -16.42
C LYS A 14 -1.17 15.60 -16.96
N GLY A 15 -2.06 15.08 -16.12
CA GLY A 15 -2.94 13.96 -16.47
C GLY A 15 -2.24 12.61 -16.59
N PHE A 16 -0.97 12.51 -16.21
CA PHE A 16 -0.22 11.27 -16.22
C PHE A 16 -0.07 10.69 -14.81
N TYR A 17 -0.42 9.42 -14.65
CA TYR A 17 -0.40 8.71 -13.38
C TYR A 17 0.27 7.35 -13.53
N ILE A 18 0.94 6.89 -12.47
CA ILE A 18 1.54 5.55 -12.42
C ILE A 18 0.81 4.75 -11.35
N ALA A 19 0.29 3.59 -11.71
CA ALA A 19 -0.42 2.69 -10.79
C ALA A 19 0.21 1.29 -10.76
N GLY A 20 -0.22 0.47 -9.82
CA GLY A 20 0.19 -0.92 -9.71
C GLY A 20 1.53 -1.11 -8.99
N ILE A 21 2.16 -2.26 -9.24
CA ILE A 21 3.47 -2.62 -8.67
C ILE A 21 4.56 -1.59 -8.97
N LYS A 22 4.46 -0.84 -10.09
CA LYS A 22 5.43 0.19 -10.47
C LYS A 22 5.40 1.42 -9.56
N SER A 23 4.23 1.78 -9.02
CA SER A 23 4.11 2.88 -8.06
C SER A 23 4.26 2.42 -6.60
N TYR A 24 4.13 1.11 -6.34
CA TYR A 24 4.13 0.53 -4.99
C TYR A 24 5.52 0.17 -4.44
N GLY A 25 6.59 0.50 -5.18
CA GLY A 25 7.97 0.40 -4.70
C GLY A 25 8.49 -1.04 -4.57
N ARG A 26 9.24 -1.32 -3.50
CA ARG A 26 9.92 -2.61 -3.27
C ARG A 26 9.13 -3.61 -2.42
N ALA A 27 7.85 -3.36 -2.15
CA ALA A 27 7.04 -4.33 -1.43
C ALA A 27 6.98 -5.64 -2.23
N PRO A 28 7.28 -6.80 -1.62
CA PRO A 28 7.35 -8.07 -2.33
C PRO A 28 5.99 -8.57 -2.80
N THR A 29 4.90 -8.03 -2.22
CA THR A 29 3.53 -8.39 -2.54
C THR A 29 2.69 -7.15 -2.82
N PHE A 30 2.04 -7.16 -3.98
CA PHE A 30 1.04 -6.16 -4.37
C PHE A 30 -0.34 -6.79 -4.25
N LEU A 31 -1.15 -6.32 -3.32
CA LEU A 31 -2.52 -6.79 -3.16
C LEU A 31 -3.39 -6.18 -4.26
N MET A 32 -4.28 -6.96 -4.88
CA MET A 32 -5.21 -6.41 -5.88
C MET A 32 -6.03 -5.25 -5.31
N LEU A 33 -6.37 -5.34 -4.01
CA LEU A 33 -7.10 -4.30 -3.30
C LEU A 33 -6.36 -2.95 -3.28
N THR A 34 -5.03 -2.95 -3.14
CA THR A 34 -4.26 -1.70 -3.26
C THR A 34 -4.32 -1.12 -4.67
N GLY A 35 -4.28 -1.98 -5.70
CA GLY A 35 -4.39 -1.51 -7.08
C GLY A 35 -5.77 -0.95 -7.43
N TYR A 36 -6.83 -1.57 -6.93
CA TYR A 36 -8.19 -1.06 -7.13
C TYR A 36 -8.37 0.30 -6.49
N GLU A 37 -7.84 0.54 -5.30
CA GLU A 37 -7.93 1.84 -4.66
C GLU A 37 -7.15 2.93 -5.42
N GLN A 38 -5.94 2.59 -5.89
CA GLN A 38 -5.16 3.51 -6.74
C GLN A 38 -5.94 3.92 -7.99
N VAL A 39 -6.54 2.95 -8.70
CA VAL A 39 -7.30 3.21 -9.93
C VAL A 39 -8.58 4.00 -9.66
N ARG A 40 -9.32 3.68 -8.58
CA ARG A 40 -10.52 4.44 -8.18
C ARG A 40 -10.19 5.91 -7.94
N SER A 41 -9.16 6.18 -7.14
CA SER A 41 -8.72 7.54 -6.83
C SER A 41 -8.30 8.32 -8.08
N ILE A 42 -7.54 7.68 -8.99
CA ILE A 42 -7.15 8.29 -10.28
C ILE A 42 -8.37 8.58 -11.16
N ALA A 43 -9.33 7.65 -11.23
CA ALA A 43 -10.54 7.83 -12.03
C ALA A 43 -11.39 9.00 -11.53
N ASP A 44 -11.52 9.16 -10.22
CA ASP A 44 -12.22 10.31 -9.61
C ASP A 44 -11.50 11.63 -9.90
N GLU A 45 -10.17 11.66 -9.84
CA GLU A 45 -9.36 12.84 -10.17
C GLU A 45 -9.56 13.26 -11.64
N LEU A 46 -9.50 12.28 -12.56
CA LEU A 46 -9.71 12.50 -13.99
C LEU A 46 -11.15 12.92 -14.33
N ALA A 47 -12.12 12.46 -13.54
CA ALA A 47 -13.53 12.85 -13.66
C ALA A 47 -13.85 14.23 -13.04
N GLY A 48 -12.89 14.86 -12.36
CA GLY A 48 -13.07 16.13 -11.66
C GLY A 48 -13.73 16.01 -10.28
N ASN A 49 -13.89 14.79 -9.76
CA ASN A 49 -14.42 14.50 -8.44
C ASN A 49 -13.32 14.54 -7.37
N TYR A 50 -12.63 15.69 -7.23
CA TYR A 50 -11.43 15.82 -6.38
C TYR A 50 -11.65 15.43 -4.91
N GLN A 51 -12.88 15.62 -4.39
CA GLN A 51 -13.22 15.22 -3.02
C GLN A 51 -13.29 13.69 -2.85
N ALA A 52 -13.79 12.99 -3.87
CA ALA A 52 -13.83 11.53 -3.90
C ALA A 52 -12.42 10.94 -4.17
N ALA A 53 -11.63 11.62 -5.00
CA ALA A 53 -10.25 11.24 -5.30
C ALA A 53 -9.35 11.24 -4.05
N ARG A 54 -9.53 12.23 -3.16
CA ARG A 54 -8.74 12.36 -1.91
C ARG A 54 -9.20 11.45 -0.77
N ARG A 55 -10.40 10.87 -0.87
CA ARG A 55 -10.88 9.92 0.12
C ARG A 55 -10.09 8.63 -0.05
N LEU A 56 -9.44 8.14 1.00
CA LEU A 56 -8.90 6.77 1.01
C LEU A 56 -9.97 5.85 1.58
N GLU A 57 -10.53 5.00 0.75
CA GLU A 57 -11.55 4.01 1.15
C GLU A 57 -10.90 2.71 1.63
N LEU A 58 -9.65 2.50 1.24
CA LEU A 58 -8.85 1.38 1.72
C LEU A 58 -8.10 1.72 3.00
N ASN A 59 -8.73 1.44 4.14
CA ASN A 59 -8.05 1.42 5.43
C ASN A 59 -7.56 0.00 5.74
N PHE A 60 -6.25 -0.20 5.65
CA PHE A 60 -5.60 -1.32 6.34
C PHE A 60 -5.68 -1.02 7.85
N LEU A 61 -6.74 -1.49 8.50
CA LEU A 61 -6.82 -1.52 9.96
C LEU A 61 -5.80 -2.54 10.47
N GLY A 62 -4.56 -2.10 10.55
CA GLY A 62 -3.45 -2.91 11.00
C GLY A 62 -2.19 -2.14 10.72
N ASP A 63 -1.56 -1.66 11.80
CA ASP A 63 -0.18 -1.20 11.77
C ASP A 63 0.65 -2.13 10.88
N ASP A 64 1.69 -1.57 10.25
CA ASP A 64 2.57 -2.21 9.27
C ASP A 64 3.23 -3.53 9.77
N THR A 65 2.92 -3.96 10.99
CA THR A 65 3.27 -5.21 11.68
C THR A 65 2.25 -6.35 11.54
N SER A 66 1.05 -6.13 10.98
CA SER A 66 -0.05 -7.11 11.01
C SER A 66 0.04 -8.25 9.97
N ILE A 67 1.03 -8.23 9.08
CA ILE A 67 1.34 -9.36 8.18
C ILE A 67 2.26 -10.38 8.90
N CYS A 68 1.78 -10.89 10.02
CA CYS A 68 2.23 -12.13 10.65
C CYS A 68 1.05 -12.73 11.41
N GLN A 69 0.04 -13.21 10.69
CA GLN A 69 -0.88 -14.19 11.28
C GLN A 69 -0.17 -15.56 11.30
N LYS A 70 0.75 -15.74 12.26
CA LYS A 70 1.14 -17.08 12.70
C LYS A 70 -0.04 -17.64 13.48
N ASN A 71 -0.93 -18.34 12.79
CA ASN A 71 -1.77 -19.29 13.48
C ASN A 71 -0.97 -20.58 13.72
N GLU A 72 -1.28 -21.17 14.87
CA GLU A 72 -0.86 -22.44 15.47
C GLU A 72 0.59 -22.63 16.01
N ASN A 73 0.69 -22.49 17.34
CA ASN A 73 1.66 -23.14 18.23
C ASN A 73 3.16 -22.93 17.99
N ARG A 74 3.69 -21.76 18.40
CA ARG A 74 5.08 -21.74 18.92
C ARG A 74 5.28 -20.70 20.01
N VAL A 75 5.57 -21.21 21.20
CA VAL A 75 6.04 -20.49 22.38
C VAL A 75 7.15 -19.51 21.97
N CYS A 76 6.95 -18.23 22.24
CA CYS A 76 8.03 -17.23 22.20
C CYS A 76 9.00 -17.50 23.35
N ALA A 77 9.89 -18.47 23.16
CA ALA A 77 11.13 -18.53 23.91
C ALA A 77 11.96 -17.32 23.51
N LYS A 78 12.27 -16.48 24.50
CA LYS A 78 13.27 -15.42 24.38
C LYS A 78 14.60 -16.08 24.02
N GLU A 79 15.25 -15.63 22.95
CA GLU A 79 16.70 -15.69 22.87
C GLU A 79 17.21 -14.49 22.06
N SER A 80 18.09 -13.76 22.72
CA SER A 80 18.77 -12.57 22.25
C SER A 80 19.96 -12.95 21.36
N ALA A 81 20.23 -12.10 20.37
CA ALA A 81 21.52 -11.84 19.73
C ALA A 81 22.32 -13.02 19.14
N ALA A 82 22.49 -13.03 17.82
CA ALA A 82 23.80 -12.83 17.18
C ALA A 82 23.74 -13.04 15.65
N SER A 83 24.35 -12.09 14.93
CA SER A 83 25.26 -12.29 13.79
C SER A 83 24.84 -13.23 12.66
N ASN A 84 24.33 -12.67 11.57
CA ASN A 84 25.10 -12.46 10.32
C ASN A 84 24.12 -12.15 9.19
N CYS A 85 24.21 -10.94 8.66
CA CYS A 85 23.71 -10.67 7.32
C CYS A 85 24.65 -11.31 6.30
N CYS A 86 24.08 -12.05 5.35
CA CYS A 86 24.61 -12.27 4.01
C CYS A 86 23.55 -11.79 3.03
#